data_AF-A0A377U3S6-F1
#
_entry.id   AF-A0A377U3S6-F1
#
_cell.length_a   1.000
_cell.length_b   1.000
_cell.length_c   1.000
_cell.angle_alpha   90.00
_cell.angle_beta   90.00
_cell.angle_gamma   90.00
#
_symmetry.space_group_name_H-M   'P 1'
#
loop_
_entity.id
_entity.type
_entity.pdbx_description
1 polymer ?
#
loop_
_entity_poly.entity_id
_entity_poly.type
_entity_poly.pdbx_seq_one_letter_code
_entity_poly.pdbx_strand_id
1 'polypeptide(L)'
;MVLTDNAGHTGVGEAPGGEVIYQTLLAAIPQVVGQEVARLNRVVQQVHKGNQAADFDTFGKGAWTFELKVNAVAALEAALLDLLGQVLNVPVCELLGPGKQRDAVTVLGYLFYIGDRQKTDLGYLDHTPGDHEMVPPAPPAGVEQRGDSASGGSRPGSLRFQRL
;
A
#
# COMPACT_ATOMS: atom_id res chain seq x y z
N MET A 1 3.48 0.12 -2.67
CA MET A 1 4.50 0.23 -3.72
C MET A 1 5.22 1.57 -3.57
N VAL A 2 6.52 1.61 -3.80
CA VAL A 2 7.35 2.82 -3.67
C VAL A 2 8.19 2.98 -4.93
N LEU A 3 8.15 4.16 -5.56
CA LEU A 3 8.96 4.52 -6.72
C LEU A 3 9.89 5.67 -6.36
N THR A 4 11.10 5.66 -6.90
CA THR A 4 12.05 6.78 -6.80
C THR A 4 12.44 7.20 -8.20
N ASP A 5 12.34 8.50 -8.50
CA ASP A 5 12.77 9.06 -9.78
C ASP A 5 14.26 9.45 -9.78
N ASN A 6 14.78 9.91 -10.91
CA ASN A 6 16.17 10.35 -11.03
C ASN A 6 16.46 11.71 -10.39
N ALA A 7 15.42 12.48 -10.03
CA ALA A 7 15.54 13.76 -9.32
C ALA A 7 15.52 13.56 -7.79
N GLY A 8 15.32 12.32 -7.31
CA GLY A 8 15.29 11.97 -5.89
C GLY A 8 13.91 12.09 -5.25
N HIS A 9 12.85 12.32 -6.05
CA HIS A 9 11.48 12.29 -5.55
C HIS A 9 11.03 10.86 -5.31
N THR A 10 10.08 10.69 -4.39
CA THR A 10 9.49 9.39 -4.06
C THR A 10 7.98 9.47 -4.25
N GLY A 11 7.43 8.52 -5.02
CA GLY A 11 6.00 8.35 -5.19
C GLY A 11 5.51 7.07 -4.51
N VAL A 12 4.33 7.14 -3.89
CA VAL A 12 3.76 6.00 -3.17
C VAL A 12 2.37 5.62 -3.69
N GLY A 13 2.09 4.32 -3.67
CA GLY A 13 0.78 3.80 -4.02
C GLY A 13 0.45 2.55 -3.22
N GLU A 14 -0.82 2.44 -2.80
CA GLU A 14 -1.33 1.35 -1.98
C GLU A 14 -2.37 0.53 -2.75
N ALA A 15 -2.44 -0.77 -2.44
CA ALA A 15 -3.44 -1.69 -2.94
C ALA A 15 -3.79 -2.70 -1.83
N PRO A 16 -4.91 -3.44 -1.96
CA PRO A 16 -5.18 -4.60 -1.13
C PRO A 16 -3.99 -5.57 -1.07
N GLY A 17 -3.85 -6.25 0.07
CA GLY A 17 -2.85 -7.29 0.24
C GLY A 17 -3.19 -8.56 -0.54
N GLY A 18 -2.18 -9.39 -0.80
CA GLY A 18 -2.36 -10.69 -1.45
C GLY A 18 -1.21 -11.03 -2.38
N GLU A 19 -0.90 -12.33 -2.50
CA GLU A 19 0.24 -12.81 -3.29
C GLU A 19 0.09 -12.48 -4.79
N VAL A 20 -1.15 -12.55 -5.31
CA VAL A 20 -1.44 -12.23 -6.71
C VAL A 20 -1.06 -10.77 -7.04
N ILE A 21 -1.46 -9.83 -6.18
CA ILE A 21 -1.15 -8.40 -6.34
C ILE A 21 0.36 -8.18 -6.21
N TYR A 22 0.98 -8.77 -5.18
CA TYR A 22 2.42 -8.66 -4.96
C TYR A 22 3.24 -9.14 -6.16
N GLN A 23 2.96 -10.33 -6.68
CA GLN A 23 3.65 -10.87 -7.85
C GLN A 23 3.38 -10.05 -9.13
N THR A 24 2.17 -9.50 -9.28
CA THR A 24 1.84 -8.62 -10.40
C THR A 24 2.68 -7.34 -10.35
N LEU A 25 2.84 -6.73 -9.17
CA LEU A 25 3.70 -5.56 -8.98
C LEU A 25 5.17 -5.88 -9.25
N LEU A 26 5.68 -7.03 -8.78
CA LEU A 26 7.05 -7.47 -9.09
C LEU A 26 7.28 -7.65 -10.59
N ALA A 27 6.35 -8.28 -11.30
CA ALA A 27 6.41 -8.48 -12.74
C ALA A 27 6.30 -7.17 -13.55
N ALA A 28 5.73 -6.11 -12.95
CA ALA A 28 5.65 -4.78 -13.56
C ALA A 28 6.97 -3.99 -13.46
N ILE A 29 7.85 -4.28 -12.48
CA ILE A 29 9.12 -3.57 -12.27
C ILE A 29 9.92 -3.34 -13.57
N PRO A 30 10.26 -4.37 -14.38
CA PRO A 30 11.06 -4.17 -15.60
C PRO A 30 10.36 -3.34 -16.67
N GLN A 31 9.03 -3.18 -16.59
CA GLN A 31 8.25 -2.37 -17.52
C GLN A 31 8.21 -0.89 -17.09
N VAL A 32 8.47 -0.61 -15.80
CA VAL A 32 8.39 0.72 -15.19
C VAL A 32 9.77 1.36 -15.08
N VAL A 33 10.79 0.60 -14.67
CA VAL A 33 12.15 1.13 -14.48
C VAL A 33 12.72 1.65 -15.79
N GLY A 34 13.24 2.88 -15.77
CA GLY A 34 13.81 3.56 -16.93
C GLY A 34 12.79 4.27 -17.83
N GLN A 35 11.49 4.16 -17.53
CA GLN A 35 10.46 4.96 -18.21
C GLN A 35 10.40 6.39 -17.66
N GLU A 36 10.02 7.32 -18.52
CA GLU A 36 9.75 8.71 -18.14
C GLU A 36 8.41 8.80 -17.39
N VAL A 37 8.37 9.50 -16.25
CA VAL A 37 7.13 9.70 -15.46
C VAL A 37 6.02 10.33 -16.30
N ALA A 38 6.36 11.24 -17.21
CA ALA A 38 5.40 11.89 -18.13
C ALA A 38 4.68 10.88 -19.07
N ARG A 39 5.19 9.65 -19.21
CA ARG A 39 4.55 8.58 -19.99
C ARG A 39 3.62 7.69 -19.16
N LEU A 40 3.17 8.15 -17.99
CA LEU A 40 2.36 7.36 -17.06
C LEU A 40 1.21 6.58 -17.73
N ASN A 41 0.43 7.22 -18.60
CA ASN A 41 -0.72 6.61 -19.26
C ASN A 41 -0.29 5.41 -20.12
N ARG A 42 0.86 5.50 -20.79
CA ARG A 42 1.40 4.40 -21.60
C ARG A 42 1.86 3.25 -20.71
N VAL A 43 2.59 3.55 -19.63
CA VAL A 43 3.12 2.55 -18.69
C VAL A 43 1.96 1.81 -18.01
N VAL A 44 0.98 2.54 -17.49
CA VAL A 44 -0.23 1.99 -16.86
C VAL A 44 -1.01 1.13 -17.84
N GLN A 45 -1.26 1.60 -19.07
CA GLN A 45 -1.97 0.83 -20.10
C GLN A 45 -1.23 -0.45 -20.50
N GLN A 46 0.10 -0.43 -20.57
CA GLN A 46 0.91 -1.61 -20.88
C GLN A 46 0.75 -2.68 -19.80
N VAL A 47 0.87 -2.31 -18.53
CA VAL A 47 0.70 -3.23 -17.40
C VAL A 47 -0.74 -3.72 -17.31
N HIS A 48 -1.72 -2.85 -17.56
CA HIS A 48 -3.14 -3.21 -17.54
C HIS A 48 -3.49 -4.25 -18.61
N LYS A 49 -3.13 -4.00 -19.88
CA LYS A 49 -3.41 -4.93 -20.98
C LYS A 49 -2.79 -6.31 -20.80
N GLY A 50 -1.60 -6.38 -20.20
CA GLY A 50 -0.95 -7.65 -19.87
C GLY A 50 -1.70 -8.49 -18.83
N ASN A 51 -2.60 -7.88 -18.06
CA ASN A 51 -3.31 -8.53 -16.96
C ASN A 51 -4.83 -8.63 -17.15
N GLN A 52 -5.43 -7.86 -18.07
CA GLN A 52 -6.87 -7.81 -18.33
C GLN A 52 -7.51 -9.19 -18.56
N ALA A 53 -6.92 -10.03 -19.41
CA ALA A 53 -7.50 -11.33 -19.74
C ALA A 53 -7.57 -12.28 -18.52
N ALA A 54 -6.59 -12.18 -17.61
CA ALA A 54 -6.55 -12.96 -16.39
C ALA A 54 -7.60 -12.47 -15.37
N ASP A 55 -7.85 -11.16 -15.30
CA ASP A 55 -8.86 -10.60 -14.40
C ASP A 55 -10.28 -11.03 -14.80
N PHE A 56 -10.60 -11.04 -16.10
CA PHE A 56 -11.91 -11.50 -16.57
C PHE A 56 -12.19 -12.98 -16.25
N ASP A 57 -11.20 -13.84 -16.45
CA ASP A 57 -11.32 -15.29 -16.16
C ASP A 57 -11.44 -15.55 -14.65
N THR A 58 -10.70 -14.81 -13.83
CA THR A 58 -10.67 -14.98 -12.37
C THR A 58 -11.95 -14.44 -11.72
N PHE A 59 -12.45 -13.29 -12.18
CA PHE A 59 -13.72 -12.74 -11.74
C PHE A 59 -14.90 -13.66 -12.09
N GLY A 60 -14.89 -14.25 -13.29
CA GLY A 60 -15.90 -15.23 -13.72
C GLY A 60 -15.93 -16.52 -12.88
N LYS A 61 -14.87 -16.81 -12.12
CA LYS A 61 -14.72 -17.98 -11.25
C LYS A 61 -15.02 -17.70 -9.77
N GLY A 62 -15.49 -16.49 -9.44
CA GLY A 62 -15.93 -16.13 -8.08
C GLY A 62 -14.82 -15.60 -7.18
N ALA A 63 -13.70 -15.14 -7.74
CA ALA A 63 -12.69 -14.43 -6.96
C ALA A 63 -13.26 -13.13 -6.37
N TRP A 64 -12.86 -12.83 -5.13
CA TRP A 64 -13.19 -11.56 -4.50
C TRP A 64 -12.54 -10.41 -5.28
N THR A 65 -13.23 -9.28 -5.38
CA THR A 65 -12.76 -8.08 -6.11
C THR A 65 -11.38 -7.58 -5.65
N PHE A 66 -10.99 -7.91 -4.41
CA PHE A 66 -9.69 -7.59 -3.81
C PHE A 66 -8.52 -8.44 -4.34
N GLU A 67 -8.77 -9.52 -5.08
CA GLU A 67 -7.72 -10.37 -5.67
C GLU A 67 -7.39 -10.01 -7.12
N LEU A 68 -8.14 -9.08 -7.71
CA LEU A 68 -7.97 -8.68 -9.11
C LEU A 68 -6.67 -7.89 -9.32
N LYS A 69 -6.01 -8.14 -10.44
CA LYS A 69 -4.73 -7.51 -10.80
C LYS A 69 -4.87 -6.03 -11.13
N VAL A 70 -6.07 -5.56 -11.45
CA VAL A 70 -6.38 -4.11 -11.55
C VAL A 70 -5.96 -3.32 -10.29
N ASN A 71 -5.98 -3.95 -9.11
CA ASN A 71 -5.51 -3.31 -7.88
C ASN A 71 -4.00 -3.00 -7.92
N ALA A 72 -3.20 -3.89 -8.51
CA ALA A 72 -1.77 -3.64 -8.73
C ALA A 72 -1.56 -2.49 -9.72
N VAL A 73 -2.38 -2.41 -10.76
CA VAL A 73 -2.35 -1.30 -11.74
C VAL A 73 -2.68 0.02 -11.05
N ALA A 74 -3.69 0.05 -10.18
CA ALA A 74 -4.08 1.25 -9.44
C ALA A 74 -2.97 1.72 -8.47
N ALA A 75 -2.29 0.80 -7.76
CA ALA A 75 -1.15 1.16 -6.92
C ALA A 75 0.03 1.75 -7.74
N LEU A 76 0.28 1.20 -8.93
CA LEU A 76 1.28 1.76 -9.84
C LEU A 76 0.90 3.15 -10.35
N GLU A 77 -0.35 3.33 -10.78
CA GLU A 77 -0.88 4.61 -11.25
C GLU A 77 -0.81 5.68 -10.16
N ALA A 78 -1.20 5.35 -8.93
CA ALA A 78 -1.12 6.25 -7.77
C ALA A 78 0.31 6.73 -7.52
N ALA A 79 1.30 5.83 -7.53
CA ALA A 79 2.70 6.19 -7.32
C ALA A 79 3.28 7.05 -8.45
N LEU A 80 2.85 6.82 -9.70
CA LEU A 80 3.27 7.65 -10.85
C LEU A 80 2.61 9.02 -10.84
N LEU A 81 1.33 9.12 -10.45
CA LEU A 81 0.62 10.39 -10.32
C LEU A 81 1.20 11.23 -9.18
N ASP A 82 1.62 10.61 -8.08
CA ASP A 82 2.32 11.27 -6.97
C ASP A 82 3.62 11.92 -7.47
N LEU A 83 4.48 11.15 -8.16
CA LEU A 83 5.69 11.70 -8.79
C LEU A 83 5.38 12.82 -9.79
N LEU A 84 4.37 12.65 -10.64
CA LEU A 84 4.01 13.66 -11.62
C LEU A 84 3.52 14.95 -10.94
N GLY A 85 2.70 14.83 -9.90
CA GLY A 85 2.24 15.96 -9.09
C GLY A 85 3.39 16.72 -8.47
N GLN A 86 4.39 16.01 -7.94
CA GLN A 86 5.64 16.61 -7.42
C GLN A 86 6.42 17.35 -8.51
N VAL A 87 6.63 16.74 -9.69
CA VAL A 87 7.35 17.37 -10.83
C VAL A 87 6.64 18.63 -11.33
N LEU A 88 5.31 18.61 -11.38
CA LEU A 88 4.51 19.74 -11.86
C LEU A 88 4.16 20.74 -10.75
N ASN A 89 4.51 20.44 -9.49
CA ASN A 89 4.16 21.21 -8.31
C ASN A 89 2.64 21.46 -8.18
N VAL A 90 1.83 20.42 -8.41
CA VAL A 90 0.35 20.45 -8.27
C VAL A 90 -0.14 19.22 -7.49
N PRO A 91 -1.24 19.32 -6.73
CA PRO A 91 -1.81 18.15 -6.08
C PRO A 91 -2.41 17.19 -7.12
N VAL A 92 -2.38 15.88 -6.83
CA VAL A 92 -2.87 14.83 -7.75
C VAL A 92 -4.30 15.07 -8.22
N CYS A 93 -5.17 15.65 -7.39
CA CYS A 93 -6.55 15.95 -7.78
C CYS A 93 -6.68 16.96 -8.94
N GLU A 94 -5.66 17.78 -9.21
CA GLU A 94 -5.62 18.66 -10.39
C GLU A 94 -5.30 17.89 -11.69
N LEU A 95 -4.64 16.73 -11.56
CA LEU A 95 -4.27 15.88 -12.70
C LEU A 95 -5.41 14.97 -13.16
N LEU A 96 -6.48 14.86 -12.37
CA LEU A 96 -7.58 13.94 -12.60
C LEU A 96 -8.79 14.65 -13.22
N GLY A 97 -9.21 14.18 -14.40
CA GLY A 97 -10.44 14.66 -15.05
C GLY A 97 -10.43 16.18 -15.29
N PRO A 98 -11.47 16.93 -14.86
CA PRO A 98 -11.53 18.39 -15.00
C PRO A 98 -10.73 19.16 -13.93
N GLY A 99 -9.86 18.48 -13.17
CA GLY A 99 -9.07 19.07 -12.09
C GLY A 99 -9.84 19.17 -10.77
N LYS A 100 -9.28 19.91 -9.80
CA LYS A 100 -9.80 19.95 -8.43
C LYS A 100 -11.17 20.62 -8.36
N GLN A 101 -12.12 19.95 -7.72
CA GLN A 101 -13.51 20.43 -7.59
C GLN A 101 -13.87 20.92 -6.17
N ARG A 102 -13.10 20.54 -5.14
CA ARG A 102 -13.33 20.92 -3.73
C ARG A 102 -12.06 20.75 -2.90
N ASP A 103 -12.00 21.43 -1.76
CA ASP A 103 -10.88 21.33 -0.81
C ASP A 103 -11.02 20.20 0.22
N ALA A 104 -12.25 19.73 0.49
CA ALA A 104 -12.53 18.68 1.46
C ALA A 104 -13.50 17.63 0.90
N VAL A 105 -13.32 16.36 1.24
CA VAL A 105 -14.17 15.24 0.83
C VAL A 105 -14.93 14.70 2.04
N THR A 106 -16.25 14.74 1.98
CA THR A 106 -17.11 14.16 3.03
C THR A 106 -16.96 12.63 3.05
N VAL A 107 -16.72 12.05 4.23
CA VAL A 107 -16.61 10.61 4.47
C VAL A 107 -17.73 10.11 5.39
N LEU A 108 -17.95 8.79 5.40
CA LEU A 108 -18.96 8.14 6.24
C LEU A 108 -18.31 7.35 7.38
N GLY A 109 -19.04 7.20 8.49
CA GLY A 109 -18.66 6.28 9.57
C GLY A 109 -19.06 4.86 9.22
N TYR A 110 -18.09 4.02 8.87
CA TYR A 110 -18.34 2.61 8.59
C TYR A 110 -18.35 1.81 9.90
N LEU A 111 -19.56 1.60 10.45
CA LEU A 111 -19.76 0.87 11.70
C LEU A 111 -19.81 -0.65 11.46
N PHE A 112 -19.29 -1.41 12.42
CA PHE A 112 -19.25 -2.88 12.38
C PHE A 112 -19.67 -3.48 13.73
N TYR A 113 -20.20 -4.71 13.71
CA TYR A 113 -20.30 -5.52 14.92
C TYR A 113 -18.92 -6.02 15.32
N ILE A 114 -18.56 -5.84 16.59
CA ILE A 114 -17.27 -6.27 17.13
C ILE A 114 -17.47 -7.55 17.94
N GLY A 115 -16.81 -8.63 17.53
CA GLY A 115 -16.78 -9.88 18.28
C GLY A 115 -15.89 -9.77 19.53
N ASP A 116 -16.21 -10.56 20.56
CA ASP A 116 -15.37 -10.66 21.75
C ASP A 116 -14.08 -11.42 21.42
N ARG A 117 -12.97 -10.67 21.36
CA ARG A 117 -11.63 -11.21 21.05
C ARG A 117 -11.17 -12.30 22.02
N GLN A 118 -11.63 -12.29 23.27
CA GLN A 118 -11.24 -13.28 24.30
C GLN A 118 -11.81 -14.68 24.02
N LYS A 119 -12.73 -14.80 23.05
CA LYS A 119 -13.27 -16.08 22.57
C LYS A 119 -12.43 -16.72 21.48
N THR A 120 -11.29 -16.12 21.13
CA THR A 120 -10.34 -16.64 20.14
C THR A 120 -8.92 -16.61 20.71
N ASP A 121 -8.04 -17.44 20.17
CA ASP A 121 -6.60 -17.45 20.44
C ASP A 121 -5.80 -16.61 19.41
N LEU A 122 -6.49 -15.89 18.54
CA LEU A 122 -5.89 -15.01 17.53
C LEU A 122 -5.33 -13.75 18.21
N GLY A 123 -4.20 -13.26 17.69
CA GLY A 123 -3.47 -12.09 18.21
C GLY A 123 -4.15 -10.74 17.93
N TYR A 124 -5.44 -10.60 18.25
CA TYR A 124 -6.15 -9.32 18.19
C TYR A 124 -5.56 -8.34 19.20
N LEU A 125 -5.40 -7.09 18.79
CA LEU A 125 -4.92 -6.02 19.66
C LEU A 125 -5.92 -5.76 20.81
N ASP A 126 -5.39 -5.61 22.02
CA ASP A 126 -6.17 -5.26 23.21
C ASP A 126 -6.68 -3.82 23.19
N HIS A 127 -5.91 -2.94 22.54
CA HIS A 127 -6.15 -1.50 22.42
C HIS A 127 -5.43 -0.98 21.18
N THR A 128 -5.96 0.11 20.62
CA THR A 128 -5.23 0.89 19.61
C THR A 128 -4.33 1.90 20.35
N PRO A 129 -3.14 2.26 19.84
CA PRO A 129 -2.36 3.34 20.44
C PRO A 129 -3.06 4.70 20.25
N GLY A 130 -3.34 5.41 21.35
CA GLY A 130 -3.90 6.77 21.36
C GLY A 130 -4.92 7.00 22.49
N ASP A 131 -4.94 8.22 23.05
CA ASP A 131 -5.90 8.63 24.08
C ASP A 131 -7.13 9.28 23.44
N HIS A 132 -8.13 8.49 23.05
CA HIS A 132 -9.44 9.01 22.62
C HIS A 132 -10.54 8.04 23.05
N GLU A 133 -11.73 8.52 23.38
CA GLU A 133 -12.91 7.73 23.79
C GLU A 133 -13.29 6.58 22.83
N MET A 134 -12.88 6.67 21.56
CA MET A 134 -13.09 5.63 20.53
C MET A 134 -12.08 4.47 20.64
N VAL A 135 -11.14 4.56 21.57
CA VAL A 135 -10.06 3.61 21.83
C VAL A 135 -10.06 3.31 23.34
N PRO A 136 -10.44 2.09 23.76
CA PRO A 136 -10.39 1.75 25.18
C PRO A 136 -8.96 1.82 25.71
N PRO A 137 -8.75 2.27 26.96
CA PRO A 137 -7.43 2.48 27.53
C PRO A 137 -6.62 1.17 27.57
N ALA A 138 -5.32 1.29 27.33
CA ALA A 138 -4.40 0.16 27.39
C ALA A 138 -4.45 -0.52 28.78
N PRO A 139 -4.43 -1.87 28.86
CA PRO A 139 -4.24 -2.55 30.13
C PRO A 139 -2.84 -2.21 30.69
N PRO A 140 -2.68 -2.12 32.02
CA PRO A 140 -1.39 -1.80 32.62
C PRO A 140 -0.35 -2.84 32.24
N ALA A 141 0.84 -2.37 31.82
CA ALA A 141 1.94 -3.22 31.40
C ALA A 141 2.31 -4.22 32.53
N GLY A 142 2.14 -5.51 32.26
CA GLY A 142 2.65 -6.58 33.10
C GLY A 142 4.18 -6.54 33.12
N VAL A 143 4.76 -6.74 34.31
CA VAL A 143 6.20 -6.73 34.55
C VAL A 143 6.88 -7.84 33.74
N GLU A 144 7.56 -7.46 32.66
CA GLU A 144 8.38 -8.36 31.85
C GLU A 144 9.70 -8.67 32.61
N GLN A 145 9.87 -9.91 33.05
CA GLN A 145 11.12 -10.38 33.63
C GLN A 145 12.19 -10.48 32.54
N ARG A 146 13.19 -9.60 32.59
CA ARG A 146 14.36 -9.62 31.71
C ARG A 146 15.22 -10.86 32.01
N GLY A 147 15.20 -11.82 31.09
CA GLY A 147 16.23 -12.85 30.97
C GLY A 147 17.36 -12.37 30.07
N ASP A 148 18.51 -12.09 30.68
CA ASP A 148 19.78 -11.81 30.01
C ASP A 148 20.27 -13.02 29.21
N SER A 149 20.72 -12.81 27.96
CA SER A 149 21.73 -13.63 27.28
C SER A 149 22.29 -12.90 26.05
N ALA A 150 23.55 -12.49 26.15
CA ALA A 150 24.32 -11.80 25.13
C ALA A 150 25.15 -12.76 24.25
N SER A 151 25.25 -12.47 22.94
CA SER A 151 26.40 -12.69 22.03
C SER A 151 25.90 -12.42 20.60
N GLY A 152 26.52 -11.73 19.66
CA GLY A 152 27.87 -11.21 19.46
C GLY A 152 28.12 -11.22 17.94
N GLY A 153 28.77 -10.18 17.39
CA GLY A 153 29.39 -10.24 16.05
C GLY A 153 28.87 -9.26 14.99
N SER A 154 29.51 -8.09 14.91
CA SER A 154 29.40 -7.12 13.80
C SER A 154 30.39 -7.46 12.67
N ARG A 155 29.95 -7.36 11.41
CA ARG A 155 30.81 -7.10 10.23
C ARG A 155 30.12 -6.10 9.29
N PRO A 156 30.87 -5.19 8.63
CA PRO A 156 30.31 -4.07 7.88
C PRO A 156 30.14 -4.39 6.39
N GLY A 157 29.17 -3.73 5.74
CA GLY A 157 29.07 -3.62 4.29
C GLY A 157 28.15 -4.62 3.58
N SER A 158 26.83 -4.42 3.64
CA SER A 158 25.90 -4.87 2.59
C SER A 158 24.64 -4.01 2.56
N LEU A 159 24.15 -3.73 1.34
CA LEU A 159 22.93 -3.00 1.05
C LEU A 159 21.74 -3.65 1.77
N ARG A 160 21.08 -2.91 2.66
CA ARG A 160 19.89 -3.39 3.37
C ARG A 160 18.63 -3.02 2.59
N PHE A 161 17.96 -4.05 2.11
CA PHE A 161 16.56 -4.00 1.72
C PHE A 161 15.74 -3.82 3.01
N GLN A 162 15.05 -2.69 3.17
CA GLN A 162 14.04 -2.55 4.23
C GLN A 162 12.74 -3.21 3.73
N ARG A 163 12.53 -4.46 4.14
CA ARG A 163 11.19 -5.06 4.20
C ARG A 163 10.39 -4.30 5.26
N LEU A 164 9.16 -3.92 4.92
CA LEU A 164 8.11 -3.76 5.93
C LEU A 164 7.82 -5.14 6.54
#